data_AF-A0A0U5JL71-F1
#
_entry.id   AF-A0A0U5JL71-F1
#
_cell.length_a   1.000
_cell.length_b   1.000
_cell.length_c   1.000
_cell.angle_alpha   90.00
_cell.angle_beta   90.00
_cell.angle_gamma   90.00
#
_symmetry.space_group_name_H-M   'P 1'
#
loop_
_entity.id
_entity.type
_entity.pdbx_description
1 polymer ?
#
loop_
_entity_poly.entity_id
_entity_poly.type
_entity_poly.pdbx_seq_one_letter_code
_entity_poly.pdbx_strand_id
1 'polypeptide(L)' 'MQRILDPAGIAVTIAARHLCMEMRGVNKAGQFTYTDKFTGQFKTDSDLKQEFLNQTRNYRADL' A
#
# COMPACT_ATOMS: atom_id res chain seq x y z
N MET A 1 13.78 -2.83 -6.97
CA MET A 1 13.67 -1.38 -7.26
C MET A 1 14.88 -0.61 -6.74
N GLN A 2 15.08 -0.49 -5.42
CA GLN A 2 16.19 0.32 -4.85
C GLN A 2 17.55 0.09 -5.52
N ARG A 3 18.01 -1.18 -5.57
CA ARG A 3 19.32 -1.55 -6.13
C ARG A 3 19.48 -1.36 -7.65
N ILE A 4 18.38 -1.29 -8.40
CA ILE A 4 18.40 -1.34 -9.87
C ILE A 4 18.22 0.05 -10.46
N LEU A 5 17.49 0.93 -9.75
CA LEU A 5 17.08 2.24 -10.27
C LEU A 5 17.71 3.42 -9.52
N ASP A 6 18.40 3.18 -8.41
CA ASP A 6 18.94 4.20 -7.49
C ASP A 6 18.05 5.46 -7.33
N PRO A 7 16.77 5.28 -6.93
CA PRO A 7 15.82 6.38 -6.95
C PRO A 7 15.96 7.27 -5.71
N ALA A 8 15.58 8.55 -5.85
CA ALA A 8 15.48 9.49 -4.73
C ALA A 8 14.46 9.05 -3.65
N GLY A 9 13.49 8.21 -4.01
CA GLY A 9 12.57 7.56 -3.08
C GLY A 9 11.66 6.56 -3.77
N ILE A 10 11.05 5.66 -2.98
CA ILE A 10 10.08 4.67 -3.47
C ILE A 10 8.87 4.66 -2.52
N ALA A 11 7.68 4.71 -3.10
CA ALA A 11 6.41 4.45 -2.45
C ALA A 11 5.75 3.20 -3.05
N VAL A 12 5.29 2.28 -2.20
CA VAL A 12 4.58 1.06 -2.62
C VAL A 12 3.36 0.89 -1.73
N THR A 13 2.21 0.65 -2.34
CA THR A 13 0.97 0.22 -1.67
C THR A 13 0.53 -1.11 -2.24
N ILE A 14 0.15 -2.03 -1.36
CA ILE A 14 -0.44 -3.32 -1.72
C ILE A 14 -1.80 -3.44 -1.05
N ALA A 15 -2.79 -3.87 -1.83
CA ALA A 15 -4.13 -4.26 -1.38
C ALA A 15 -4.33 -5.74 -1.68
N ALA A 16 -4.70 -6.53 -0.67
CA ALA A 16 -4.91 -7.96 -0.87
C ALA A 16 -6.04 -8.51 0.01
N ARG A 17 -6.77 -9.48 -0.54
CA ARG A 17 -7.70 -10.33 0.20
C ARG A 17 -6.96 -11.58 0.68
N HIS A 18 -7.11 -11.89 1.96
CA HIS A 18 -6.49 -13.06 2.56
C HIS A 18 -7.49 -14.22 2.61
N LEU A 19 -7.44 -15.10 1.60
CA LEU A 19 -8.36 -16.25 1.53
C LEU A 19 -8.24 -17.19 2.74
N CYS A 20 -7.09 -17.22 3.40
CA CYS A 20 -6.92 -17.94 4.67
C CYS A 20 -7.76 -17.36 5.82
N MET A 21 -8.18 -16.09 5.76
CA MET A 21 -9.09 -15.44 6.72
C MET A 21 -10.55 -15.49 6.26
N GLU A 22 -10.79 -15.58 4.95
CA GLU A 22 -12.15 -15.60 4.39
C GLU A 22 -12.75 -17.01 4.33
N MET A 23 -11.95 -18.01 3.95
CA MET A 23 -12.41 -19.39 3.71
C MET A 23 -12.03 -20.36 4.83
N ARG A 24 -11.19 -19.91 5.75
CA ARG A 24 -10.69 -20.69 6.90
C ARG A 24 -10.58 -19.77 8.12
N GLY A 25 -10.45 -20.36 9.30
CA GLY A 25 -10.25 -19.59 10.53
C GLY A 25 -11.43 -18.69 10.87
N VAL A 26 -11.18 -17.37 10.99
CA VAL A 26 -12.16 -16.36 11.44
C VAL A 26 -13.33 -16.14 10.46
N ASN A 27 -13.25 -16.66 9.23
CA ASN A 27 -14.32 -16.66 8.22
C ASN A 27 -14.97 -15.29 8.00
N LYS A 28 -14.14 -14.26 7.79
CA LYS A 28 -14.60 -12.89 7.57
C LYS A 28 -14.35 -12.48 6.11
N ALA A 29 -15.37 -12.62 5.27
CA ALA A 29 -15.33 -12.29 3.85
C ALA A 29 -15.25 -10.77 3.59
N GLY A 30 -14.72 -10.39 2.43
CA GLY A 30 -14.73 -9.01 1.94
C GLY A 30 -13.73 -8.09 2.63
N GLN A 31 -12.74 -8.65 3.33
CA GLN A 31 -11.74 -7.87 4.04
C GLN A 31 -10.47 -7.73 3.21
N PHE A 32 -10.12 -6.50 2.90
CA PHE A 32 -8.81 -6.15 2.33
C PHE A 32 -7.83 -5.77 3.43
N THR A 33 -6.61 -6.30 3.32
CA THR A 33 -5.47 -5.82 4.08
C THR A 33 -4.62 -4.94 3.18
N TYR A 34 -4.26 -3.79 3.73
CA TYR A 34 -3.53 -2.75 3.05
C TYR A 34 -2.17 -2.57 3.70
N THR A 35 -1.11 -2.57 2.91
CA THR A 35 0.25 -2.38 3.41
C THR A 35 0.99 -1.37 2.55
N ASP A 36 1.69 -0.45 3.21
CA ASP A 36 2.40 0.63 2.57
C ASP A 36 3.88 0.62 2.98
N LYS A 37 4.78 0.89 2.03
CA LYS A 37 6.22 1.02 2.26
C LYS A 37 6.75 2.27 1.58
N PHE A 38 7.44 3.09 2.36
CA PHE A 38 8.07 4.33 1.91
C PHE A 38 9.57 4.33 2.18
N THR A 39 10.33 4.86 1.24
CA THR A 39 11.79 5.03 1.30
C THR A 39 12.21 6.36 0.67
N GLY A 40 13.40 6.86 1.02
CA GLY A 40 13.93 8.13 0.49
C GLY A 40 12.97 9.30 0.72
N GLN A 41 12.81 10.16 -0.30
CA GLN A 41 11.97 11.35 -0.24
C GLN A 41 10.52 11.05 0.19
N PHE A 42 9.91 9.97 -0.29
CA PHE A 42 8.55 9.57 0.14
C PHE A 42 8.43 9.19 1.61
N LYS A 43 9.54 8.93 2.32
CA LYS A 43 9.54 8.66 3.76
C LYS A 43 9.70 9.93 4.58
N THR A 44 10.49 10.89 4.10
CA THR A 44 10.89 12.09 4.86
C THR A 44 10.06 13.32 4.53
N ASP A 45 9.59 13.44 3.31
CA ASP A 45 8.71 14.52 2.87
C ASP A 45 7.25 14.14 3.15
N SER A 46 6.62 14.86 4.08
CA SER A 46 5.24 14.62 4.47
C SER A 46 4.25 14.93 3.37
N ASP A 47 4.51 15.98 2.58
CA ASP A 47 3.56 16.48 1.59
C ASP A 47 3.52 15.54 0.39
N LEU A 48 4.70 15.12 -0.08
CA LEU A 48 4.82 14.11 -1.13
C LEU A 48 4.18 12.76 -0.71
N LYS A 49 4.36 12.37 0.56
CA LYS A 49 3.73 11.17 1.10
C LYS A 49 2.20 11.30 1.14
N GLN A 50 1.67 12.45 1.56
CA GLN A 50 0.22 12.68 1.58
C GLN A 50 -0.35 12.69 0.17
N GLU A 51 0.31 13.31 -0.80
CA GLU A 51 -0.11 13.31 -2.19
C GLU A 51 -0.24 11.88 -2.74
N PHE A 52 0.79 11.06 -2.55
CA PHE A 52 0.77 9.65 -2.96
C PHE A 52 -0.37 8.86 -2.29
N LEU A 53 -0.54 9.03 -0.98
CA LEU A 53 -1.60 8.35 -0.24
C LEU A 53 -3.00 8.80 -0.69
N ASN A 54 -3.16 10.07 -1.04
CA ASN A 54 -4.43 10.61 -1.54
C ASN A 54 -4.76 10.04 -2.93
N GLN A 55 -3.78 9.99 -3.84
CA GLN A 55 -3.95 9.36 -5.15
C GLN A 55 -4.29 7.87 -5.01
N THR A 56 -3.63 7.15 -4.10
CA THR A 56 -3.83 5.71 -3.92
C THR A 56 -5.14 5.38 -3.18
N ARG A 57 -5.66 6.27 -2.33
CA ARG A 57 -6.96 6.09 -1.65
C ARG A 57 -8.12 5.98 -2.62
N ASN A 58 -8.10 6.70 -3.74
CA ASN A 58 -9.17 6.63 -4.73
C ASN A 58 -9.33 5.20 -5.27
N TYR A 59 -8.21 4.51 -5.50
CA TYR A 59 -8.23 3.10 -5.94
C TYR A 59 -8.66 2.10 -4.84
N ARG A 60 -8.66 2.51 -3.56
CA ARG A 60 -9.17 1.66 -2.46
C ARG A 60 -10.70 1.68 -2.35
N ALA A 61 -11.37 2.70 -2.89
CA ALA A 61 -12.82 2.83 -2.82
C ALA A 61 -13.55 1.91 -3.83
N ASP A 62 -12.83 1.48 -4.87
CA ASP A 62 -13.37 0.68 -5.97
C ASP A 62 -13.18 -0.85 -5.78
N LEU A 63 -12.63 -1.28 -4.63
CA LEU A 63 -12.31 -2.68 -4.27
C LEU A 63 -13.17 -3.19 -3.11
#